data_AF-A0A7X7D2D1-F1
#
_entry.id   AF-A0A7X7D2D1-F1
#
_cell.length_a   1.000
_cell.length_b   1.000
_cell.length_c   1.000
_cell.angle_alpha   90.00
_cell.angle_beta   90.00
_cell.angle_gamma   90.00
#
_symmetry.space_group_name_H-M   'P 1'
#
loop_
_entity.id
_entity.type
_entity.pdbx_description
1 polymer ?
#
loop_
_entity_poly.entity_id
_entity_poly.type
_entity_poly.pdbx_seq_one_letter_code
_entity_poly.pdbx_strand_id
1 'polypeptide(L)'
;MHPAVVVTSAYAWRLLVVGLFLWGVVWVADKLLVVLVPLAVAGLLARALWPVARLLRRRLAPAIASAVTLLGFVLVLVGGLGLVGWAVAGQVDELGPTLDRAVDDVTDWLVDDSPFDVTRDDVDGWREAAEEALPEVLTEQATATSGIVLAGEIVVGALLSLVVTFFLLKDG
;
A
#
# COMPACT_ATOMS: atom_id res chain seq x y z
N MET A 1 -43.63 -26.95 -27.29
CA MET A 1 -42.31 -26.59 -26.69
C MET A 1 -41.49 -25.91 -27.77
N HIS A 2 -41.25 -24.59 -27.66
CA HIS A 2 -40.67 -23.79 -28.74
C HIS A 2 -39.17 -24.18 -28.95
N PRO A 3 -38.73 -24.51 -30.17
CA PRO A 3 -37.36 -25.01 -30.43
C PRO A 3 -36.25 -24.01 -30.05
N ALA A 4 -36.58 -22.72 -29.91
CA ALA A 4 -35.68 -21.67 -29.48
C ALA A 4 -35.14 -21.85 -28.04
N VAL A 5 -35.91 -22.45 -27.14
CA VAL A 5 -35.53 -22.60 -25.72
C VAL A 5 -34.45 -23.67 -25.54
N VAL A 6 -34.54 -24.76 -26.33
CA VAL A 6 -33.58 -25.87 -26.27
C VAL A 6 -32.22 -25.47 -26.85
N VAL A 7 -32.22 -24.69 -27.93
CA VAL A 7 -30.99 -24.14 -28.53
C VAL A 7 -30.30 -23.18 -27.56
N THR A 8 -31.07 -22.27 -26.94
CA THR A 8 -30.53 -21.31 -25.96
C THR A 8 -29.96 -22.03 -24.73
N SER A 9 -30.63 -23.06 -24.23
CA SER A 9 -30.14 -23.86 -23.10
C SER A 9 -28.85 -24.62 -23.41
N ALA A 10 -28.67 -25.09 -24.65
CA ALA A 10 -27.47 -25.79 -25.07
C ALA A 10 -26.24 -24.86 -25.16
N TYR A 11 -26.43 -23.62 -25.60
CA TYR A 11 -25.38 -22.59 -25.62
C TYR A 11 -25.09 -22.01 -24.22
N ALA A 12 -26.11 -21.89 -23.37
CA ALA A 12 -25.94 -21.38 -22.00
C ALA A 12 -24.97 -22.22 -21.17
N TRP A 13 -25.07 -23.56 -21.25
CA TRP A 13 -24.14 -24.46 -20.55
C TRP A 13 -22.69 -24.30 -21.05
N ARG A 14 -22.48 -24.17 -22.36
CA ARG A 14 -21.14 -23.97 -22.94
C ARG A 14 -20.53 -22.64 -22.48
N LEU A 15 -21.34 -21.58 -22.48
CA LEU A 15 -20.91 -20.27 -21.98
C LEU A 15 -20.58 -20.30 -20.49
N LEU A 16 -21.34 -21.06 -19.68
CA LEU A 16 -21.02 -21.26 -18.26
C LEU A 16 -19.68 -22.00 -18.07
N VAL A 17 -19.42 -23.07 -18.82
CA VAL A 17 -18.16 -23.81 -18.73
C VAL A 17 -16.97 -22.94 -19.15
N VAL A 18 -17.11 -22.19 -20.25
CA VAL A 18 -16.06 -21.26 -20.71
C VAL A 18 -15.85 -20.13 -19.71
N GLY A 19 -16.93 -19.56 -19.16
CA GLY A 19 -16.87 -18.54 -18.11
C GLY A 19 -16.18 -19.05 -16.85
N LEU A 20 -16.50 -20.26 -16.40
CA LEU A 20 -15.88 -20.89 -15.24
C LEU A 20 -14.39 -21.17 -15.48
N PHE A 21 -14.03 -21.62 -16.69
CA PHE A 21 -12.64 -21.82 -17.06
C PHE A 21 -11.84 -20.51 -17.05
N LEU A 22 -12.37 -19.46 -17.68
CA LEU A 22 -11.75 -18.13 -17.69
C LEU A 22 -11.59 -17.58 -16.27
N TRP A 23 -12.62 -17.70 -15.45
CA TRP A 23 -12.57 -17.30 -14.04
C TRP A 23 -11.49 -18.06 -13.27
N GLY A 24 -11.39 -19.38 -13.48
CA GLY A 24 -10.33 -20.20 -12.88
C GLY A 24 -8.92 -19.77 -13.32
N VAL A 25 -8.73 -19.46 -14.60
CA VAL A 25 -7.44 -18.97 -15.11
C VAL A 25 -7.05 -17.64 -14.47
N VAL A 26 -7.98 -16.68 -14.39
CA VAL A 26 -7.73 -15.38 -13.74
C VAL A 26 -7.42 -15.58 -12.25
N TRP A 27 -8.17 -16.45 -11.57
CA TRP A 27 -7.96 -16.74 -10.15
C TRP A 27 -6.58 -17.36 -9.87
N VAL A 28 -6.14 -18.31 -10.70
CA VAL A 28 -4.79 -18.90 -10.58
C VAL A 28 -3.71 -17.88 -10.91
N ALA A 29 -3.92 -17.06 -11.96
CA ALA A 29 -2.96 -16.03 -12.34
C ALA A 29 -2.75 -15.01 -11.21
N ASP A 30 -3.84 -14.57 -10.56
CA ASP A 30 -3.78 -13.65 -9.43
C ASP A 30 -2.95 -14.23 -8.27
N LYS A 31 -3.20 -15.49 -7.89
CA LYS A 31 -2.41 -16.19 -6.86
C LYS A 31 -0.94 -16.40 -7.26
N LEU A 32 -0.67 -16.64 -8.53
CA LEU A 32 0.69 -16.85 -9.02
C LEU A 32 1.49 -15.54 -9.02
N LEU A 33 0.86 -14.42 -9.40
CA LEU A 33 1.49 -13.09 -9.39
C LEU A 33 1.95 -12.67 -8.00
N VAL A 34 1.17 -12.99 -6.95
CA VAL A 34 1.54 -12.73 -5.55
C VAL A 34 2.89 -13.36 -5.17
N VAL A 35 3.27 -14.48 -5.78
CA VAL A 35 4.58 -15.13 -5.54
C VAL A 35 5.63 -14.71 -6.58
N LEU A 36 5.21 -14.52 -7.83
CA LEU A 36 6.10 -14.18 -8.93
C LEU A 36 6.71 -12.79 -8.77
N VAL A 37 5.95 -11.83 -8.24
CA VAL A 37 6.41 -10.46 -7.96
C VAL A 37 7.56 -10.46 -6.94
N PRO A 38 7.43 -11.05 -5.74
CA PRO A 38 8.55 -11.23 -4.82
C PRO A 38 9.77 -11.91 -5.44
N LEU A 39 9.57 -12.92 -6.29
CA LEU A 39 10.66 -13.62 -6.98
C LEU A 39 11.40 -12.71 -7.97
N ALA A 40 10.65 -11.93 -8.75
CA ALA A 40 11.22 -10.98 -9.70
C ALA A 40 12.01 -9.88 -8.98
N VAL A 41 11.43 -9.35 -7.89
CA VAL A 41 12.08 -8.39 -7.00
C VAL A 41 13.36 -8.99 -6.41
N ALA A 42 13.30 -10.22 -5.91
CA ALA A 42 14.46 -10.90 -5.37
C ALA A 42 15.59 -11.10 -6.40
N GLY A 43 15.24 -11.45 -7.64
CA GLY A 43 16.20 -11.55 -8.73
C GLY A 43 16.86 -10.20 -9.08
N LEU A 44 16.09 -9.11 -9.05
CA LEU A 44 16.59 -7.75 -9.23
C LEU A 44 17.53 -7.35 -8.09
N LEU A 45 17.13 -7.56 -6.83
CA LEU A 45 17.97 -7.28 -5.66
C LEU A 45 19.24 -8.11 -5.70
N ALA A 46 19.16 -9.42 -6.00
CA ALA A 46 20.32 -10.28 -6.06
C ALA A 46 21.34 -9.77 -7.09
N ARG A 47 20.88 -9.32 -8.26
CA ARG A 47 21.75 -8.68 -9.27
C ARG A 47 22.32 -7.34 -8.82
N ALA A 48 21.52 -6.52 -8.15
CA ALA A 48 21.94 -5.21 -7.65
C ALA A 48 22.95 -5.31 -6.48
N LEU A 49 22.77 -6.28 -5.59
CA LEU A 49 23.63 -6.53 -4.42
C LEU A 49 24.88 -7.34 -4.79
N TRP A 50 24.91 -7.99 -5.95
CA TRP A 50 26.06 -8.78 -6.42
C TRP A 50 27.42 -8.05 -6.36
N PRO A 51 27.59 -6.79 -6.83
CA PRO A 51 28.87 -6.08 -6.70
C PRO A 51 29.29 -5.84 -5.24
N VAL A 52 28.33 -5.55 -4.35
CA VAL A 52 28.58 -5.32 -2.92
C VAL A 52 28.99 -6.63 -2.24
N ALA A 53 28.24 -7.70 -2.48
CA ALA A 53 28.55 -9.04 -1.96
C ALA A 53 29.87 -9.57 -2.50
N ARG A 54 30.22 -9.26 -3.75
CA ARG A 54 31.52 -9.60 -4.35
C ARG A 54 32.68 -8.86 -3.69
N LEU A 55 32.49 -7.60 -3.29
CA LEU A 55 33.48 -6.85 -2.52
C LEU A 55 33.70 -7.50 -1.14
N LEU A 56 32.62 -7.89 -0.45
CA LEU A 56 32.67 -8.54 0.87
C LEU A 56 33.20 -9.98 0.83
N ARG A 57 32.93 -10.75 -0.24
CA ARG A 57 33.48 -12.10 -0.47
C ARG A 57 35.01 -12.13 -0.53
N ARG A 58 35.68 -10.98 -0.74
CA ARG A 58 37.15 -10.89 -0.66
C ARG A 58 37.70 -11.04 0.76
N ARG A 59 36.88 -10.83 1.79
CA ARG A 59 37.29 -10.83 3.21
C ARG A 59 36.51 -11.83 4.06
N LEU A 60 35.37 -12.32 3.59
CA LEU A 60 34.44 -13.16 4.37
C LEU A 60 33.96 -14.36 3.57
N ALA A 61 33.58 -15.43 4.28
CA ALA A 61 32.93 -16.59 3.69
C ALA A 61 31.62 -16.18 2.96
N PRO A 62 31.25 -16.84 1.85
CA PRO A 62 30.12 -16.45 1.00
C PRO A 62 28.80 -16.26 1.75
N ALA A 63 28.54 -17.11 2.76
CA ALA A 63 27.32 -17.05 3.57
C ALA A 63 27.28 -15.86 4.54
N ILE A 64 28.44 -15.43 5.06
CA ILE A 64 28.53 -14.28 5.98
C ILE A 64 28.43 -12.98 5.16
N ALA A 65 29.07 -12.94 3.99
CA ALA A 65 28.99 -11.80 3.08
C ALA A 65 27.54 -11.53 2.62
N SER A 66 26.79 -12.56 2.26
CA SER A 66 25.39 -12.41 1.86
C SER A 66 24.49 -11.98 3.03
N ALA A 67 24.65 -12.58 4.21
CA ALA A 67 23.88 -12.22 5.40
C ALA A 67 24.10 -10.76 5.80
N VAL A 68 25.35 -10.29 5.84
CA VAL A 68 25.68 -8.91 6.21
C VAL A 68 25.15 -7.91 5.17
N THR A 69 25.26 -8.22 3.88
CA THR A 69 24.74 -7.34 2.82
C THR A 69 23.22 -7.22 2.88
N LEU A 70 22.52 -8.35 3.09
CA LEU A 70 21.08 -8.39 3.21
C LEU A 70 20.60 -7.65 4.46
N LEU A 71 21.24 -7.90 5.61
CA LEU A 71 20.89 -7.25 6.87
C LEU A 71 21.13 -5.74 6.80
N GLY A 72 22.24 -5.32 6.19
CA GLY A 72 22.52 -3.90 5.94
C GLY A 72 21.47 -3.25 5.04
N PHE A 73 21.04 -3.94 3.98
CA PHE A 73 19.98 -3.45 3.10
C PHE A 73 18.65 -3.27 3.85
N VAL A 74 18.23 -4.26 4.65
CA VAL A 74 17.02 -4.15 5.48
C VAL A 74 17.11 -3.00 6.47
N LEU A 75 18.26 -2.86 7.14
CA LEU A 75 18.45 -1.80 8.13
C LEU A 75 18.34 -0.41 7.50
N VAL A 76 18.95 -0.21 6.33
CA VAL A 76 18.85 1.04 5.56
C VAL A 76 17.42 1.29 5.10
N LEU A 77 16.72 0.26 4.63
CA LEU A 77 15.35 0.38 4.14
C LEU A 77 14.39 0.76 5.28
N VAL A 78 14.39 -0.01 6.37
CA VAL A 78 13.51 0.23 7.52
C VAL A 78 13.88 1.53 8.23
N GLY A 79 15.18 1.80 8.41
CA GLY A 79 15.65 3.05 8.98
C GLY A 79 15.25 4.25 8.13
N GLY A 80 15.40 4.18 6.81
CA GLY A 80 15.02 5.23 5.88
C GLY A 80 13.51 5.48 5.87
N LEU A 81 12.69 4.44 5.77
CA LEU A 81 11.24 4.58 5.83
C LEU A 81 10.77 5.11 7.18
N GLY A 82 11.37 4.65 8.28
CA GLY A 82 11.07 5.16 9.62
C GLY A 82 11.40 6.64 9.77
N LEU A 83 12.53 7.10 9.23
CA LEU A 83 12.91 8.51 9.22
C LEU A 83 11.93 9.36 8.39
N VAL A 84 11.51 8.87 7.22
CA VAL A 84 10.51 9.57 6.40
C VAL A 84 9.16 9.63 7.13
N GLY A 85 8.70 8.52 7.71
CA GLY A 85 7.46 8.48 8.48
C GLY A 85 7.50 9.44 9.66
N TRP A 86 8.62 9.48 10.38
CA TRP A 86 8.83 10.43 11.49
C TRP A 86 8.87 11.89 11.01
N ALA A 87 9.55 12.16 9.89
CA ALA A 87 9.61 13.49 9.29
C ALA A 87 8.24 13.97 8.77
N VAL A 88 7.41 13.07 8.23
CA VAL A 88 6.04 13.38 7.80
C VAL A 88 5.15 13.60 9.02
N ALA A 89 5.24 12.76 10.04
CA ALA A 89 4.48 12.93 11.29
C ALA A 89 4.75 14.30 11.92
N GLY A 90 6.03 14.69 12.05
CA GLY A 90 6.40 16.00 12.59
C GLY A 90 5.92 17.20 11.75
N GLN A 91 5.75 17.03 10.43
CA GLN A 91 5.20 18.07 9.56
C GLN A 91 3.68 18.19 9.69
N VAL A 92 2.98 17.09 9.95
CA VAL A 92 1.52 17.08 10.17
C VAL A 92 1.17 17.80 11.49
N ASP A 93 1.99 17.65 12.53
CA ASP A 93 1.82 18.40 13.79
C ASP A 93 1.94 19.93 13.58
N GLU A 94 2.71 20.38 12.57
CA GLU A 94 2.93 21.80 12.27
C GLU A 94 1.90 22.37 11.26
N LEU A 95 1.21 21.49 10.53
CA LEU A 95 0.08 21.84 9.66
C LEU A 95 -1.17 22.24 10.45
N GLY A 96 -1.45 21.61 11.59
CA GLY A 96 -2.62 21.89 12.43
C GLY A 96 -2.78 23.38 12.78
N PRO A 97 -1.77 24.02 13.42
CA PRO A 97 -1.84 25.43 13.77
C PRO A 97 -1.94 26.37 12.56
N THR A 98 -1.46 25.94 11.39
CA THR A 98 -1.51 26.73 10.15
C THR A 98 -2.89 26.66 9.50
N LEU A 99 -3.52 25.49 9.56
CA LEU A 99 -4.89 25.29 9.11
C LEU A 99 -5.89 26.01 10.02
N ASP A 100 -5.72 25.93 11.34
CA ASP A 100 -6.59 26.64 12.29
C ASP A 100 -6.62 28.14 12.01
N ARG A 101 -5.46 28.76 11.81
CA ARG A 101 -5.38 30.18 11.44
C ARG A 101 -6.04 30.49 10.10
N ALA A 102 -5.88 29.63 9.09
CA ALA A 102 -6.52 29.84 7.80
C ALA A 102 -8.05 29.73 7.88
N VAL A 103 -8.56 28.81 8.71
CA VAL A 103 -10.01 28.67 8.93
C VAL A 103 -10.54 29.84 9.76
N ASP A 104 -9.78 30.32 10.76
CA ASP A 104 -10.13 31.53 11.52
C ASP A 104 -10.18 32.76 10.62
N ASP A 105 -9.20 32.96 9.73
CA ASP A 105 -9.17 34.08 8.77
C ASP A 105 -10.39 34.05 7.81
N VAL A 106 -10.77 32.87 7.33
CA VAL A 106 -11.97 32.70 6.48
C VAL A 106 -13.24 32.95 7.28
N THR A 107 -13.28 32.51 8.54
CA THR A 107 -14.44 32.71 9.44
C THR A 107 -14.64 34.19 9.73
N ASP A 108 -13.57 34.92 10.06
CA ASP A 108 -13.62 36.35 10.30
C ASP A 108 -14.11 37.12 9.05
N TRP A 109 -13.62 36.77 7.86
CA TRP A 109 -14.14 37.37 6.61
C TRP A 109 -15.63 37.06 6.39
N LEU A 110 -16.06 35.83 6.67
CA LEU A 110 -17.43 35.40 6.45
C LEU A 110 -18.43 36.00 7.45
N VAL A 111 -17.96 36.38 8.65
CA VAL A 111 -18.78 37.04 9.67
C VAL A 111 -18.79 38.56 9.47
N ASP A 112 -17.66 39.16 9.10
CA ASP A 112 -17.51 40.62 9.07
C ASP A 112 -17.85 41.27 7.70
N ASP A 113 -17.60 40.57 6.58
CA ASP A 113 -17.68 41.13 5.21
C ASP A 113 -18.73 40.44 4.30
N SER A 114 -19.39 39.38 4.78
CA SER A 114 -20.35 38.61 3.99
C SER A 114 -21.74 39.25 3.94
N PRO A 115 -22.43 39.22 2.78
CA PRO A 115 -23.84 39.63 2.68
C PRO A 115 -24.84 38.63 3.27
N PHE A 116 -24.36 37.51 3.83
CA PHE A 116 -25.16 36.50 4.53
C PHE A 116 -24.93 36.68 6.04
N ASP A 117 -26.00 36.82 6.84
CA ASP A 117 -25.96 36.87 8.32
C ASP A 117 -25.49 35.51 8.90
N VAL A 118 -24.21 35.20 8.78
CA VAL A 118 -23.59 34.00 9.36
C VAL A 118 -23.00 34.38 10.72
N THR A 119 -23.43 33.70 11.79
CA THR A 119 -22.93 33.97 13.15
C THR A 119 -21.76 33.04 13.47
N ARG A 120 -20.85 33.43 14.38
CA ARG A 120 -19.74 32.58 14.84
C ARG A 120 -20.24 31.21 15.36
N ASP A 121 -21.38 31.19 16.04
CA ASP A 121 -22.00 29.96 16.56
C ASP A 121 -22.37 28.95 15.44
N ASP A 122 -22.77 29.42 14.25
CA ASP A 122 -23.10 28.54 13.12
C ASP A 122 -21.85 27.85 12.56
N VAL A 123 -20.73 28.59 12.52
CA VAL A 123 -19.43 28.10 12.02
C VAL A 123 -18.82 27.09 12.98
N ASP A 124 -18.88 27.36 14.29
CA ASP A 124 -18.39 26.41 15.31
C ASP A 124 -19.20 25.11 15.30
N GLY A 125 -20.51 25.17 15.09
CA GLY A 125 -21.35 23.98 14.91
C GLY A 125 -20.99 23.17 13.66
N TRP A 126 -20.58 23.82 12.56
CA TRP A 126 -20.07 23.12 11.37
C TRP A 126 -18.68 22.52 11.59
N ARG A 127 -17.82 23.19 12.36
CA ARG A 127 -16.51 22.66 12.76
C ARG A 127 -16.67 21.40 13.59
N GLU A 128 -17.49 21.41 14.64
CA GLU A 128 -17.74 20.23 15.47
C GLU A 128 -18.35 19.07 14.66
N ALA A 129 -19.33 19.35 13.79
CA ALA A 129 -19.89 18.34 12.91
C ALA A 129 -18.86 17.76 11.92
N ALA A 130 -17.94 18.60 11.42
CA ALA A 130 -16.86 18.15 10.55
C ALA A 130 -15.80 17.34 11.32
N GLU A 131 -15.43 17.76 12.53
CA GLU A 131 -14.50 17.04 13.40
C GLU A 131 -15.06 15.69 13.86
N GLU A 132 -16.36 15.57 14.06
CA GLU A 132 -17.01 14.30 14.41
C GLU A 132 -17.19 13.39 13.18
N ALA A 133 -17.45 13.98 11.99
CA ALA A 133 -17.57 13.23 10.74
C ALA A 133 -16.22 12.83 10.13
N LEU A 134 -15.13 13.57 10.37
CA LEU A 134 -13.80 13.31 9.79
C LEU A 134 -13.25 11.92 10.18
N PRO A 135 -13.24 11.50 11.46
CA PRO A 135 -12.88 10.15 11.85
C PRO A 135 -13.77 9.12 11.16
N GLU A 136 -15.08 9.35 11.07
CA GLU A 136 -16.04 8.40 10.50
C GLU A 136 -15.85 8.24 8.98
N VAL A 137 -15.68 9.33 8.23
CA VAL A 137 -15.46 9.30 6.76
C VAL A 137 -14.07 8.76 6.41
N LEU A 138 -13.04 9.13 7.18
CA LEU A 138 -11.70 8.60 7.01
C LEU A 138 -11.64 7.10 7.37
N THR A 139 -12.40 6.64 8.36
CA THR A 139 -12.40 5.24 8.79
C THR A 139 -13.32 4.35 7.93
N GLU A 140 -14.44 4.86 7.40
CA GLU A 140 -15.35 4.11 6.52
C GLU A 140 -14.83 3.98 5.08
N GLN A 141 -14.14 5.00 4.53
CA GLN A 141 -13.56 4.92 3.18
C GLN A 141 -12.10 4.47 3.15
N ALA A 142 -11.31 4.77 4.18
CA ALA A 142 -10.04 4.08 4.42
C ALA A 142 -10.29 3.03 5.49
N THR A 143 -10.87 1.89 5.10
CA THR A 143 -10.98 0.73 5.98
C THR A 143 -9.59 0.41 6.53
N ALA A 144 -9.33 0.78 7.79
CA ALA A 144 -8.08 0.48 8.48
C ALA A 144 -7.74 -1.02 8.34
N THR A 145 -8.76 -1.86 8.27
CA THR A 145 -8.66 -3.30 7.98
C THR A 145 -8.04 -3.60 6.60
N SER A 146 -8.45 -2.91 5.54
CA SER A 146 -7.87 -3.08 4.20
C SER A 146 -6.43 -2.57 4.14
N GLY A 147 -6.14 -1.47 4.83
CA GLY A 147 -4.77 -0.97 4.99
C GLY A 147 -3.85 -1.94 5.72
N ILE A 148 -4.33 -2.55 6.81
CA ILE A 148 -3.59 -3.56 7.58
C ILE A 148 -3.37 -4.83 6.75
N VAL A 149 -4.37 -5.30 6.02
CA VAL A 149 -4.24 -6.49 5.16
C VAL A 149 -3.23 -6.24 4.05
N LEU A 150 -3.33 -5.09 3.35
CA LEU A 150 -2.38 -4.73 2.30
C LEU A 150 -0.96 -4.57 2.84
N ALA A 151 -0.80 -3.92 3.99
CA ALA A 151 0.50 -3.79 4.66
C ALA A 151 1.08 -5.18 5.01
N GLY A 152 0.24 -6.09 5.51
CA GLY A 152 0.62 -7.47 5.80
C GLY A 152 1.08 -8.21 4.55
N GLU A 153 0.35 -8.11 3.43
CA GLU A 153 0.72 -8.71 2.15
C GLU A 153 2.06 -8.18 1.63
N ILE A 154 2.27 -6.87 1.70
CA ILE A 154 3.55 -6.24 1.31
C ILE A 154 4.69 -6.75 2.19
N VAL A 155 4.49 -6.81 3.51
CA VAL A 155 5.51 -7.29 4.45
C VAL A 155 5.85 -8.75 4.17
N VAL A 156 4.85 -9.62 3.99
CA VAL A 156 5.07 -11.04 3.67
C VAL A 156 5.80 -11.19 2.33
N GLY A 157 5.37 -10.46 1.30
CA GLY A 157 6.02 -10.47 -0.01
C GLY A 157 7.46 -9.97 0.04
N ALA A 158 7.72 -8.90 0.81
CA ALA A 158 9.06 -8.38 1.04
C ALA A 158 9.93 -9.41 1.76
N LEU A 159 9.43 -10.04 2.81
CA LEU A 159 10.16 -11.07 3.56
C LEU A 159 10.53 -12.26 2.66
N LEU A 160 9.58 -12.72 1.84
CA LEU A 160 9.81 -13.81 0.89
C LEU A 160 10.86 -13.40 -0.16
N SER A 161 10.77 -12.19 -0.70
CA SER A 161 11.76 -11.66 -1.65
C SER A 161 13.16 -11.59 -1.03
N LEU A 162 13.25 -11.23 0.26
CA LEU A 162 14.51 -11.08 0.98
C LEU A 162 15.18 -12.46 1.21
N VAL A 163 14.40 -13.44 1.62
CA VAL A 163 14.87 -14.84 1.77
C VAL A 163 15.33 -15.40 0.42
N VAL A 164 14.56 -15.21 -0.64
CA VAL A 164 14.93 -15.66 -1.99
C VAL A 164 16.21 -14.95 -2.47
N THR A 165 16.34 -13.65 -2.22
CA THR A 165 17.55 -12.87 -2.54
C THR A 165 18.77 -13.45 -1.82
N PHE A 166 18.64 -13.80 -0.54
CA PHE A 166 19.72 -14.41 0.23
C PHE A 166 20.21 -15.71 -0.41
N PHE A 167 19.30 -16.61 -0.77
CA PHE A 167 19.66 -17.87 -1.43
C PHE A 167 20.30 -17.62 -2.79
N LEU A 168 19.72 -16.74 -3.62
CA LEU A 168 20.31 -16.38 -4.91
C LEU A 168 21.73 -15.80 -4.77
N LEU A 169 21.99 -15.00 -3.73
CA LEU A 169 23.29 -14.38 -3.49
C LEU A 169 24.30 -15.33 -2.82
N LYS A 170 23.80 -16.31 -2.06
CA LYS A 170 24.60 -17.37 -1.44
C LYS A 170 25.04 -18.40 -2.47
N ASP A 171 24.11 -18.84 -3.32
CA ASP A 171 24.31 -19.96 -4.25
C ASP A 171 24.80 -19.48 -5.64
N GLY A 172 24.75 -18.17 -5.92
CA GLY A 172 25.30 -17.53 -7.13
C GLY A 172 26.72 -16.96 -7.02
#